data_AF-A0A8H7SJ39-F1
#
_entry.id   AF-A0A8H7SJ39-F1
#
_cell.length_a   1.000
_cell.length_b   1.000
_cell.length_c   1.000
_cell.angle_alpha   90.00
_cell.angle_beta   90.00
_cell.angle_gamma   90.00
#
_symmetry.space_group_name_H-M   'P 1'
#
loop_
_entity.id
_entity.type
_entity.pdbx_description
1 polymer ?
#
loop_
_entity_poly.entity_id
_entity_poly.type
_entity_poly.pdbx_seq_one_letter_code
_entity_poly.pdbx_strand_id
1 'polypeptide(L)'
;MHLQSLSLATLGLLLLSTGQFVQAQSSTNNVAVVHGGEEYAESYLAAFDADDAEEFEFELSDEIDVESHILTKRATDCSKYHTVSGSDNCVKLAKKYGITLNNVYDWNPQIKNGCPNLNNGKKYCVKKGSSKIKNLAAKKKTSTKKKTTKKTTKKRSTKKKTTKKTTKAAAKETRKKLQSHSAFTYYWIAQPDDYKGGKSVTVKTCNGESIGSVPENYADALVMEGTGVVGSKIVNLGGCTCSGYKCFELVDKKSDPYGLTSFGTPLRPYITIASNDIKKNTKIYVPSIVGWKVPGSSKTHNGCLLVDDKSWSFKGSHIDFYVYSMSHYEKLDSEHRIDNVDIYQGGSCKLLNYM
;
A
#
# COMPACT_ATOMS: atom_id res chain seq x y z
N MET A 1 -3.33 37.82 46.83
CA MET A 1 -3.04 37.19 48.13
C MET A 1 -3.38 35.72 48.03
N HIS A 2 -2.46 34.82 48.41
CA HIS A 2 -2.73 33.38 48.52
C HIS A 2 -3.43 33.07 49.84
N LEU A 3 -4.21 31.98 49.86
CA LEU A 3 -4.11 31.04 50.98
C LEU A 3 -3.82 29.64 50.42
N GLN A 4 -2.79 29.02 50.96
CA GLN A 4 -2.49 27.60 50.85
C GLN A 4 -3.04 26.91 52.10
N SER A 5 -3.42 25.64 52.00
CA SER A 5 -3.45 24.74 53.15
C SER A 5 -2.74 23.44 52.78
N LEU A 6 -1.48 23.33 53.19
CA LEU A 6 -0.76 22.07 53.30
C LEU A 6 -1.07 21.47 54.68
N SER A 7 -1.20 20.14 54.74
CA SER A 7 -1.10 19.39 55.98
C SER A 7 0.03 18.38 55.84
N LEU A 8 1.04 18.48 56.69
CA LEU A 8 2.10 17.50 56.89
C LEU A 8 2.05 17.05 58.36
N ALA A 9 2.08 15.73 58.59
CA ALA A 9 2.67 15.03 59.75
C ALA A 9 2.11 13.59 59.77
N THR A 10 2.74 12.62 59.11
CA THR A 10 3.74 11.72 59.73
C THR A 10 3.20 10.89 60.92
N LEU A 11 2.82 9.64 60.63
CA LEU A 11 3.08 8.52 61.53
C LEU A 11 3.82 7.45 60.72
N GLY A 12 4.91 6.91 61.26
CA GLY A 12 5.79 6.01 60.52
C GLY A 12 6.12 4.73 61.28
N LEU A 13 6.43 3.70 60.50
CA LEU A 13 7.28 2.55 60.79
C LEU A 13 7.02 1.69 62.05
N LEU A 14 6.63 0.43 61.82
CA LEU A 14 7.18 -0.71 62.57
C LEU A 14 7.37 -1.92 61.63
N LEU A 15 8.29 -2.82 61.98
CA LEU A 15 8.87 -3.84 61.09
C LEU A 15 8.60 -5.29 61.57
N LEU A 16 8.58 -6.21 60.59
CA LEU A 16 9.01 -7.62 60.63
C LEU A 16 8.34 -8.63 61.59
N SER A 17 7.62 -9.59 60.98
CA SER A 17 7.69 -11.06 61.17
C SER A 17 6.42 -11.68 60.52
N THR A 18 6.37 -12.86 59.92
CA THR A 18 7.33 -13.97 59.66
C THR A 18 7.18 -14.42 58.20
N GLY A 19 8.19 -15.07 57.61
CA GLY A 19 8.07 -15.70 56.29
C GLY A 19 7.97 -17.23 56.36
N GLN A 20 7.30 -17.85 55.39
CA GLN A 20 7.50 -19.26 55.03
C GLN A 20 7.13 -19.49 53.56
N PHE A 21 8.10 -19.94 52.77
CA PHE A 21 7.90 -20.56 51.46
C PHE A 21 7.70 -22.06 51.66
N VAL A 22 6.81 -22.69 50.88
CA VAL A 22 6.84 -24.14 50.65
C VAL A 22 6.71 -24.40 49.16
N GLN A 23 7.67 -25.18 48.64
CA GLN A 23 7.78 -25.64 47.27
C GLN A 23 7.53 -27.15 47.28
N ALA A 24 6.52 -27.64 46.54
CA ALA A 24 6.26 -29.07 46.44
C ALA A 24 7.18 -29.70 45.38
N GLN A 25 8.11 -30.56 45.83
CA GLN A 25 8.95 -31.38 44.95
C GLN A 25 8.33 -32.76 44.68
N SER A 26 8.69 -33.34 43.54
CA SER A 26 8.40 -34.73 43.16
C SER A 26 9.50 -35.69 43.60
N SER A 27 9.15 -36.89 44.04
CA SER A 27 9.80 -38.19 43.69
C SER A 27 9.07 -39.32 44.42
N THR A 28 8.59 -40.37 43.74
CA THR A 28 9.22 -41.71 43.55
C THR A 28 8.10 -42.65 43.03
N ASN A 29 8.29 -43.83 42.42
CA ASN A 29 9.45 -44.57 41.90
C ASN A 29 8.97 -45.59 40.81
N ASN A 30 9.86 -46.47 40.33
CA ASN A 30 9.61 -47.64 39.46
C ASN A 30 9.15 -47.31 38.03
N VAL A 31 10.02 -47.19 37.02
CA VAL A 31 11.02 -48.15 36.47
C VAL A 31 10.38 -49.34 35.73
N ALA A 32 10.33 -49.21 34.40
CA ALA A 32 10.60 -50.29 33.45
C ALA A 32 11.18 -49.68 32.16
N VAL A 33 12.41 -50.06 31.79
CA VAL A 33 13.03 -49.72 30.50
C VAL A 33 13.23 -51.03 29.74
N VAL A 34 12.55 -51.18 28.60
CA VAL A 34 12.76 -52.32 27.69
C VAL A 34 12.64 -51.83 26.24
N HIS A 35 13.80 -51.80 25.56
CA HIS A 35 14.06 -51.80 24.11
C HIS A 35 13.26 -50.92 23.14
N GLY A 36 14.01 -50.16 22.33
CA GLY A 36 13.49 -49.55 21.10
C GLY A 36 13.35 -50.56 19.96
N GLY A 37 12.44 -50.22 19.04
CA GLY A 37 12.16 -50.88 17.77
C GLY A 37 11.35 -49.91 16.91
N GLU A 38 11.50 -49.97 15.59
CA GLU A 38 11.00 -48.95 14.65
C GLU A 38 9.53 -49.19 14.23
N GLU A 39 9.02 -48.20 13.48
CA GLU A 39 7.94 -48.28 12.48
C GLU A 39 6.49 -48.02 12.95
N TYR A 40 5.77 -47.24 12.14
CA TYR A 40 4.37 -46.82 12.36
C TYR A 40 3.41 -47.74 11.60
N ALA A 41 2.22 -48.00 12.14
CA ALA A 41 1.14 -48.67 11.41
C ALA A 41 -0.23 -48.01 11.66
N GLU A 42 -1.07 -48.05 10.64
CA GLU A 42 -2.42 -47.49 10.60
C GLU A 42 -3.40 -48.25 11.51
N SER A 43 -4.35 -47.55 12.16
CA SER A 43 -5.64 -48.13 12.61
C SER A 43 -6.53 -47.18 13.41
N TYR A 44 -6.05 -46.03 13.91
CA TYR A 44 -6.86 -45.11 14.73
C TYR A 44 -7.88 -44.24 13.93
N LEU A 45 -8.51 -44.86 12.91
CA LEU A 45 -9.81 -44.48 12.37
C LEU A 45 -10.88 -45.33 13.07
N ALA A 46 -11.17 -45.01 14.34
CA ALA A 46 -12.15 -45.76 15.15
C ALA A 46 -12.99 -44.81 16.03
N ALA A 47 -13.68 -43.88 15.36
CA ALA A 47 -14.81 -43.07 15.86
C ALA A 47 -15.30 -42.21 14.66
N PHE A 48 -16.55 -42.24 14.19
CA PHE A 48 -17.78 -42.76 14.79
C PHE A 48 -18.68 -43.38 13.68
N ASP A 49 -18.67 -44.70 13.54
CA ASP A 49 -19.80 -45.44 12.97
C ASP A 49 -20.75 -45.77 14.12
N ALA A 50 -21.95 -45.18 14.12
CA ALA A 50 -23.06 -45.54 15.00
C ALA A 50 -24.37 -45.02 14.37
N ASP A 51 -24.99 -45.86 13.54
CA ASP A 51 -26.39 -45.69 13.15
C ASP A 51 -27.28 -46.02 14.36
N ASP A 52 -27.69 -45.00 15.12
CA ASP A 52 -28.89 -44.98 15.98
C ASP A 52 -29.01 -43.56 16.58
N ALA A 53 -29.62 -42.66 15.82
CA ALA A 53 -29.80 -41.26 16.21
C ALA A 53 -31.20 -41.01 16.80
N GLU A 54 -31.26 -40.42 17.99
CA GLU A 54 -32.47 -39.71 18.45
C GLU A 54 -32.37 -38.24 18.05
N GLU A 55 -33.41 -37.71 17.40
CA GLU A 55 -33.50 -36.30 17.05
C GLU A 55 -33.74 -35.46 18.32
N PHE A 56 -32.76 -34.67 18.72
CA PHE A 56 -32.95 -33.66 19.76
C PHE A 56 -33.50 -32.37 19.15
N GLU A 57 -34.67 -31.97 19.63
CA GLU A 57 -35.42 -30.81 19.17
C GLU A 57 -34.66 -29.51 19.46
N PHE A 58 -34.65 -28.61 18.47
CA PHE A 58 -33.83 -27.39 18.46
C PHE A 58 -34.47 -26.28 19.31
N GLU A 59 -33.95 -26.09 20.53
CA GLU A 59 -34.38 -24.99 21.40
C GLU A 59 -33.60 -23.70 21.10
N LEU A 60 -34.31 -22.70 20.57
CA LEU A 60 -33.81 -21.33 20.44
C LEU A 60 -33.90 -20.62 21.78
N SER A 61 -32.75 -20.34 22.40
CA SER A 61 -32.64 -19.34 23.47
C SER A 61 -31.63 -18.26 23.07
N ASP A 62 -32.04 -17.01 23.18
CA ASP A 62 -31.30 -15.84 22.72
C ASP A 62 -30.00 -15.59 23.50
N GLU A 63 -28.88 -15.39 22.79
CA GLU A 63 -27.83 -14.37 23.03
C GLU A 63 -26.56 -14.67 22.21
N ILE A 64 -26.18 -13.80 21.28
CA ILE A 64 -24.78 -13.67 20.80
C ILE A 64 -24.45 -12.18 20.64
N ASP A 65 -23.80 -11.63 21.67
CA ASP A 65 -22.86 -10.53 21.51
C ASP A 65 -21.45 -11.09 21.17
N VAL A 66 -20.51 -10.21 20.85
CA VAL A 66 -19.07 -10.39 20.59
C VAL A 66 -18.60 -11.25 19.39
N GLU A 67 -18.11 -10.52 18.38
CA GLU A 67 -16.75 -10.68 17.83
C GLU A 67 -16.36 -12.07 17.28
N SER A 68 -17.00 -12.49 16.17
CA SER A 68 -16.44 -13.55 15.33
C SER A 68 -15.52 -12.98 14.23
N HIS A 69 -14.27 -13.44 14.22
CA HIS A 69 -13.28 -13.08 13.20
C HIS A 69 -13.74 -13.47 11.80
N ILE A 70 -14.13 -12.48 10.98
CA ILE A 70 -14.19 -12.65 9.52
C ILE A 70 -12.76 -12.83 9.01
N LEU A 71 -12.30 -14.09 8.96
CA LEU A 71 -11.17 -14.52 8.14
C LEU A 71 -11.47 -14.14 6.70
N THR A 72 -10.92 -13.01 6.27
CA THR A 72 -11.26 -12.39 4.98
C THR A 72 -10.97 -13.38 3.86
N LYS A 73 -12.04 -13.86 3.23
CA LYS A 73 -12.05 -15.02 2.34
C LYS A 73 -10.99 -14.86 1.24
N ARG A 74 -9.91 -15.64 1.32
CA ARG A 74 -8.96 -15.77 0.20
C ARG A 74 -9.75 -16.16 -1.05
N ALA A 75 -9.39 -15.59 -2.20
CA ALA A 75 -10.01 -15.95 -3.48
C ALA A 75 -9.95 -17.47 -3.68
N THR A 76 -11.12 -18.12 -3.63
CA THR A 76 -11.30 -19.58 -3.64
C THR A 76 -10.98 -20.21 -4.99
N ASP A 77 -10.72 -19.38 -6.01
CA ASP A 77 -10.41 -19.73 -7.38
C ASP A 77 -8.99 -19.32 -7.79
N CYS A 78 -8.04 -19.15 -6.85
CA CYS A 78 -6.68 -18.78 -7.22
C CYS A 78 -5.84 -19.96 -7.76
N SER A 79 -5.34 -19.85 -9.00
CA SER A 79 -4.43 -20.82 -9.63
C SER A 79 -2.94 -20.54 -9.46
N LYS A 80 -2.54 -19.33 -9.05
CA LYS A 80 -1.13 -19.02 -8.78
C LYS A 80 -0.98 -17.92 -7.74
N TYR A 81 -0.14 -18.16 -6.75
CA TYR A 81 0.27 -17.17 -5.76
C TYR A 81 1.68 -16.65 -6.02
N HIS A 82 1.92 -15.38 -5.72
CA HIS A 82 3.23 -14.76 -5.58
C HIS A 82 3.54 -14.54 -4.10
N THR A 83 4.78 -14.80 -3.67
CA THR A 83 5.24 -14.48 -2.31
C THR A 83 5.96 -13.15 -2.34
N VAL A 84 5.41 -12.15 -1.64
CA VAL A 84 5.90 -10.77 -1.68
C VAL A 84 7.27 -10.65 -1.02
N SER A 85 8.15 -9.90 -1.68
CA SER A 85 9.48 -9.52 -1.23
C SER A 85 9.58 -8.00 -1.08
N GLY A 86 10.56 -7.50 -0.31
CA GLY A 86 10.63 -6.07 0.05
C GLY A 86 10.74 -5.06 -1.10
N SER A 87 10.96 -5.51 -2.34
CA SER A 87 10.95 -4.67 -3.54
C SER A 87 9.61 -4.64 -4.29
N ASP A 88 8.67 -5.53 -3.95
CA ASP A 88 7.38 -5.70 -4.62
C ASP A 88 6.35 -4.67 -4.10
N ASN A 89 5.54 -4.12 -5.01
CA ASN A 89 4.29 -3.40 -4.74
C ASN A 89 3.24 -3.86 -5.76
N CYS A 90 1.98 -3.45 -5.66
CA CYS A 90 0.95 -3.99 -6.56
C CYS A 90 1.13 -3.59 -8.03
N VAL A 91 1.64 -2.40 -8.32
CA VAL A 91 2.01 -1.98 -9.68
C VAL A 91 3.09 -2.91 -10.26
N LYS A 92 4.11 -3.23 -9.46
CA LYS A 92 5.18 -4.17 -9.82
C LYS A 92 4.65 -5.61 -9.95
N LEU A 93 3.73 -6.07 -9.09
CA LEU A 93 3.06 -7.37 -9.24
C LEU A 93 2.27 -7.45 -10.55
N ALA A 94 1.41 -6.46 -10.80
CA ALA A 94 0.61 -6.35 -12.02
C ALA A 94 1.48 -6.46 -13.28
N LYS A 95 2.51 -5.61 -13.36
CA LYS A 95 3.50 -5.59 -14.44
C LYS A 95 4.28 -6.90 -14.58
N LYS A 96 4.68 -7.53 -13.46
CA LYS A 96 5.45 -8.79 -13.42
C LYS A 96 4.65 -10.01 -13.90
N TYR A 97 3.34 -10.03 -13.66
CA TYR A 97 2.46 -11.14 -14.03
C TYR A 97 1.63 -10.88 -15.29
N GLY A 98 1.71 -9.68 -15.88
CA GLY A 98 0.97 -9.33 -17.10
C GLY A 98 -0.53 -9.20 -16.86
N ILE A 99 -0.92 -8.74 -15.67
CA ILE A 99 -2.30 -8.58 -15.22
C ILE A 99 -2.57 -7.10 -14.91
N THR A 100 -3.82 -6.65 -15.00
CA THR A 100 -4.18 -5.29 -14.59
C THR A 100 -4.05 -5.11 -13.08
N LEU A 101 -3.96 -3.86 -12.63
CA LEU A 101 -3.91 -3.55 -11.20
C LEU A 101 -5.24 -3.87 -10.50
N ASN A 102 -6.38 -3.67 -11.19
CA ASN A 102 -7.69 -4.15 -10.72
C ASN A 102 -7.69 -5.67 -10.50
N ASN A 103 -7.14 -6.49 -11.41
CA ASN A 103 -7.00 -7.93 -11.17
C ASN A 103 -6.18 -8.26 -9.91
N VAL A 104 -5.20 -7.44 -9.51
CA VAL A 104 -4.47 -7.65 -8.25
C VAL A 104 -5.39 -7.42 -7.05
N TYR A 105 -6.25 -6.41 -7.07
CA TYR A 105 -7.23 -6.15 -6.01
C TYR A 105 -8.38 -7.17 -6.01
N ASP A 106 -9.01 -7.44 -7.15
CA ASP A 106 -10.15 -8.35 -7.31
C ASP A 106 -9.83 -9.79 -6.87
N TRP A 107 -8.58 -10.23 -7.06
CA TRP A 107 -8.13 -11.57 -6.68
C TRP A 107 -7.56 -11.61 -5.26
N ASN A 108 -7.48 -10.46 -4.59
CA ASN A 108 -6.99 -10.30 -3.23
C ASN A 108 -7.81 -9.23 -2.48
N PRO A 109 -9.09 -9.49 -2.16
CA PRO A 109 -9.95 -8.53 -1.47
C PRO A 109 -9.43 -8.10 -0.08
N GLN A 110 -8.43 -8.81 0.47
CA GLN A 110 -7.69 -8.39 1.66
C GLN A 110 -6.70 -7.24 1.41
N ILE A 111 -6.31 -6.96 0.17
CA ILE A 111 -5.44 -5.83 -0.18
C ILE A 111 -6.25 -4.54 -0.20
N LYS A 112 -5.77 -3.51 0.48
CA LYS A 112 -6.33 -2.15 0.40
C LYS A 112 -5.75 -1.42 -0.80
N ASN A 113 -6.53 -0.51 -1.38
CA ASN A 113 -6.09 0.31 -2.51
C ASN A 113 -4.82 1.11 -2.15
N GLY A 114 -3.88 1.23 -3.10
CA GLY A 114 -2.51 1.72 -2.85
C GLY A 114 -1.57 0.67 -2.23
N CYS A 115 -2.09 -0.49 -1.86
CA CYS A 115 -1.37 -1.63 -1.29
C CYS A 115 -0.56 -1.40 0.00
N PRO A 116 -1.03 -0.59 0.97
CA PRO A 116 -0.32 -0.35 2.23
C PRO A 116 -0.20 -1.60 3.12
N ASN A 117 -0.92 -2.69 2.79
CA ASN A 117 -0.90 -3.97 3.50
C ASN A 117 -0.44 -5.15 2.62
N LEU A 118 0.36 -4.87 1.59
CA LEU A 118 1.09 -5.89 0.83
C LEU A 118 2.34 -6.32 1.63
N ASN A 119 2.18 -7.36 2.46
CA ASN A 119 3.16 -7.74 3.47
C ASN A 119 4.24 -8.70 2.93
N ASN A 120 5.50 -8.41 3.23
CA ASN A 120 6.64 -9.29 2.95
C ASN A 120 6.44 -10.70 3.52
N GLY A 121 6.83 -11.71 2.76
CA GLY A 121 6.66 -13.13 3.10
C GLY A 121 5.22 -13.66 2.99
N LYS A 122 4.21 -12.81 2.76
CA LYS A 122 2.82 -13.27 2.54
C LYS A 122 2.58 -13.59 1.06
N LYS A 123 1.62 -14.49 0.82
CA LYS A 123 1.21 -14.99 -0.49
C LYS A 123 -0.06 -14.30 -0.98
N TYR A 124 -0.02 -13.74 -2.18
CA TYR A 124 -1.12 -13.04 -2.83
C TYR A 124 -1.40 -13.65 -4.21
N CYS A 125 -2.66 -13.70 -4.62
CA CYS A 125 -3.09 -14.28 -5.87
C CYS A 125 -2.61 -13.43 -7.06
N VAL A 126 -2.07 -14.08 -8.08
CA VAL A 126 -1.57 -13.47 -9.32
C VAL A 126 -2.02 -14.23 -10.58
N LYS A 127 -2.97 -15.17 -10.42
CA LYS A 127 -3.72 -15.80 -11.52
C LYS A 127 -4.97 -16.49 -10.97
N LYS A 128 -6.16 -16.16 -11.47
CA LYS A 128 -7.37 -16.99 -11.25
C LYS A 128 -7.38 -18.26 -12.10
N GLY A 129 -8.04 -19.29 -11.59
CA GLY A 129 -8.35 -20.54 -12.27
C GLY A 129 -9.61 -20.41 -13.09
N SER A 130 -9.65 -21.13 -14.21
CA SER A 130 -10.82 -21.16 -15.08
C SER A 130 -11.88 -22.09 -14.49
N SER A 131 -12.83 -21.54 -13.74
CA SER A 131 -14.06 -22.25 -13.37
C SER A 131 -14.81 -22.65 -14.64
N LYS A 132 -14.69 -23.92 -15.03
CA LYS A 132 -15.35 -24.46 -16.23
C LYS A 132 -16.84 -24.68 -15.96
N ILE A 133 -17.66 -23.65 -16.16
CA ILE A 133 -19.05 -23.90 -16.53
C ILE A 133 -19.02 -24.51 -17.93
N LYS A 134 -19.41 -25.78 -18.03
CA LYS A 134 -19.53 -26.50 -19.29
C LYS A 134 -20.77 -25.97 -20.01
N ASN A 135 -20.58 -25.44 -21.22
CA ASN A 135 -21.60 -25.52 -22.25
C ASN A 135 -20.96 -25.96 -23.57
N LEU A 136 -21.70 -26.77 -24.32
CA LEU A 136 -21.19 -27.62 -25.40
C LEU A 136 -21.51 -27.04 -26.80
N ALA A 137 -20.81 -27.56 -27.81
CA ALA A 137 -20.98 -27.31 -29.26
C ALA A 137 -20.53 -25.92 -29.79
N ALA A 138 -19.86 -25.81 -30.95
CA ALA A 138 -19.12 -26.83 -31.71
C ALA A 138 -18.00 -26.22 -32.58
N LYS A 139 -16.99 -27.06 -32.84
CA LYS A 139 -15.88 -27.00 -33.83
C LYS A 139 -16.18 -26.12 -35.08
N LYS A 140 -15.19 -25.43 -35.66
CA LYS A 140 -14.21 -26.09 -36.57
C LYS A 140 -12.81 -25.45 -36.61
N LYS A 141 -11.83 -26.36 -36.69
CA LYS A 141 -10.38 -26.19 -36.82
C LYS A 141 -9.93 -25.25 -37.95
N THR A 142 -8.71 -24.70 -37.83
CA THR A 142 -7.60 -25.02 -38.74
C THR A 142 -6.27 -24.88 -37.98
N SER A 143 -5.28 -25.71 -38.31
CA SER A 143 -3.96 -25.76 -37.66
C SER A 143 -2.85 -25.47 -38.65
N THR A 144 -1.84 -24.69 -38.26
CA THR A 144 -0.54 -24.74 -38.92
C THR A 144 0.59 -24.66 -37.89
N LYS A 145 1.44 -25.68 -37.89
CA LYS A 145 2.53 -25.91 -36.94
C LYS A 145 3.83 -25.65 -37.68
N LYS A 146 4.65 -24.67 -37.25
CA LYS A 146 6.08 -24.65 -37.63
C LYS A 146 6.95 -24.39 -36.40
N LYS A 147 8.05 -25.14 -36.35
CA LYS A 147 8.89 -25.43 -35.19
C LYS A 147 10.32 -25.16 -35.60
N THR A 148 11.02 -24.19 -34.99
CA THR A 148 12.49 -24.15 -35.10
C THR A 148 13.19 -23.46 -33.94
N THR A 149 14.14 -24.19 -33.35
CA THR A 149 15.42 -23.75 -32.77
C THR A 149 15.49 -22.57 -31.79
N LYS A 150 15.39 -22.96 -30.52
CA LYS A 150 16.24 -22.50 -29.40
C LYS A 150 17.71 -22.28 -29.84
N LYS A 151 18.30 -21.11 -29.58
CA LYS A 151 19.77 -20.96 -29.47
C LYS A 151 20.12 -20.18 -28.20
N THR A 152 21.00 -20.77 -27.40
CA THR A 152 21.31 -20.33 -26.04
C THR A 152 22.61 -19.54 -26.03
N THR A 153 22.61 -18.33 -25.48
CA THR A 153 23.85 -17.61 -25.15
C THR A 153 23.75 -17.02 -23.75
N LYS A 154 24.33 -17.73 -22.78
CA LYS A 154 24.67 -17.15 -21.46
C LYS A 154 25.63 -15.98 -21.70
N LYS A 155 25.36 -14.79 -21.15
CA LYS A 155 26.42 -13.80 -20.90
C LYS A 155 26.45 -13.37 -19.43
N ARG A 156 27.35 -14.08 -18.74
CA ARG A 156 27.99 -13.85 -17.45
C ARG A 156 27.84 -12.44 -16.85
N SER A 157 27.40 -12.40 -15.60
CA SER A 157 27.40 -11.22 -14.73
C SER A 157 28.79 -10.62 -14.52
N THR A 158 28.92 -9.29 -14.62
CA THR A 158 30.04 -8.53 -14.08
C THR A 158 29.57 -7.66 -12.91
N LYS A 159 29.96 -8.07 -11.71
CA LYS A 159 29.61 -7.45 -10.43
C LYS A 159 30.37 -6.12 -10.27
N LYS A 160 29.83 -5.01 -10.80
CA LYS A 160 30.45 -3.68 -10.62
C LYS A 160 30.24 -3.20 -9.18
N LYS A 161 31.33 -3.18 -8.42
CA LYS A 161 31.40 -2.77 -7.00
C LYS A 161 31.31 -1.25 -6.93
N THR A 162 30.11 -0.69 -6.77
CA THR A 162 29.92 0.77 -6.68
C THR A 162 30.23 1.25 -5.26
N THR A 163 31.15 2.20 -5.16
CA THR A 163 31.60 2.82 -3.90
C THR A 163 30.47 3.52 -3.15
N LYS A 164 30.35 3.25 -1.85
CA LYS A 164 29.48 3.95 -0.91
C LYS A 164 29.97 5.40 -0.78
N LYS A 165 29.39 6.32 -1.56
CA LYS A 165 29.75 7.75 -1.51
C LYS A 165 29.17 8.35 -0.24
N THR A 166 30.02 8.51 0.77
CA THR A 166 29.65 9.05 2.09
C THR A 166 29.02 10.43 1.92
N THR A 167 27.79 10.59 2.39
CA THR A 167 27.14 11.90 2.45
C THR A 167 27.90 12.80 3.42
N LYS A 168 28.17 14.03 2.99
CA LYS A 168 28.67 15.11 3.85
C LYS A 168 27.68 15.26 5.01
N ALA A 169 28.17 15.27 6.25
CA ALA A 169 27.30 15.34 7.43
C ALA A 169 26.33 16.53 7.29
N ALA A 170 25.02 16.24 7.26
CA ALA A 170 24.01 17.29 7.24
C ALA A 170 24.16 18.13 8.52
N ALA A 171 24.10 19.45 8.38
CA ALA A 171 24.04 20.32 9.55
C ALA A 171 22.87 19.88 10.44
N LYS A 172 23.12 19.77 11.76
CA LYS A 172 22.11 19.30 12.71
C LYS A 172 20.90 20.23 12.65
N GLU A 173 19.79 19.73 12.13
CA GLU A 173 18.58 20.52 11.91
C GLU A 173 18.04 21.07 13.24
N THR A 174 17.79 22.38 13.29
CA THR A 174 17.42 23.11 14.51
C THR A 174 15.92 23.38 14.60
N ARG A 175 15.17 23.23 13.50
CA ARG A 175 13.70 23.30 13.49
C ARG A 175 13.11 22.22 14.39
N LYS A 176 11.91 22.48 14.94
CA LYS A 176 11.12 21.44 15.62
C LYS A 176 10.79 20.33 14.64
N LYS A 177 11.16 19.09 14.97
CA LYS A 177 10.71 17.89 14.23
C LYS A 177 9.21 17.71 14.45
N LEU A 178 8.47 17.51 13.36
CA LEU A 178 7.04 17.20 13.35
C LEU A 178 6.80 15.69 13.34
N GLN A 179 7.55 14.98 12.49
CA GLN A 179 7.48 13.52 12.35
C GLN A 179 8.87 12.97 12.05
N SER A 180 9.12 11.71 12.44
CA SER A 180 10.37 10.99 12.13
C SER A 180 10.06 9.71 11.37
N HIS A 181 10.89 9.38 10.38
CA HIS A 181 10.72 8.15 9.58
C HIS A 181 9.31 8.02 8.96
N SER A 182 8.78 9.13 8.47
CA SER A 182 7.48 9.15 7.78
C SER A 182 7.65 8.55 6.40
N ALA A 183 6.73 7.68 5.98
CA ALA A 183 6.75 7.11 4.64
C ALA A 183 6.71 8.21 3.57
N PHE A 184 7.50 8.05 2.52
CA PHE A 184 7.69 9.04 1.47
C PHE A 184 7.41 8.41 0.11
N THR A 185 6.31 8.82 -0.52
CA THR A 185 5.93 8.37 -1.86
C THR A 185 5.82 9.54 -2.83
N TYR A 186 5.45 9.24 -4.07
CA TYR A 186 5.33 10.19 -5.15
C TYR A 186 4.01 9.97 -5.90
N TYR A 187 3.40 11.07 -6.35
CA TYR A 187 2.25 11.07 -7.25
C TYR A 187 2.42 12.14 -8.34
N TRP A 188 1.66 12.02 -9.43
CA TRP A 188 1.80 12.87 -10.62
C TRP A 188 0.48 13.02 -11.38
N ILE A 189 0.39 13.96 -12.32
CA ILE A 189 -0.77 14.03 -13.22
C ILE A 189 -0.66 12.89 -14.27
N ALA A 190 -1.65 12.00 -14.29
CA ALA A 190 -1.65 10.84 -15.19
C ALA A 190 -1.64 11.29 -16.66
N GLN A 191 -0.76 10.70 -17.48
CA GLN A 191 -0.71 10.92 -18.93
C GLN A 191 -1.13 9.66 -19.70
N PRO A 192 -1.85 9.76 -20.83
CA PRO A 192 -2.29 8.60 -21.59
C PRO A 192 -1.14 7.67 -22.04
N ASP A 193 0.01 8.24 -22.40
CA ASP A 193 1.15 7.48 -22.94
C ASP A 193 1.85 6.57 -21.91
N ASP A 194 1.68 6.86 -20.62
CA ASP A 194 2.21 6.06 -19.50
C ASP A 194 1.47 4.70 -19.38
N TYR A 195 0.23 4.61 -19.88
CA TYR A 195 -0.68 3.49 -19.64
C TYR A 195 -1.17 2.85 -20.94
N LYS A 196 -0.75 1.59 -21.20
CA LYS A 196 -1.00 0.91 -22.48
C LYS A 196 -1.95 -0.29 -22.33
N GLY A 197 -2.82 -0.45 -23.33
CA GLY A 197 -3.80 -1.55 -23.41
C GLY A 197 -5.13 -1.29 -22.72
N GLY A 198 -6.00 -2.29 -22.74
CA GLY A 198 -7.42 -2.15 -22.36
C GLY A 198 -8.32 -1.86 -23.56
N LYS A 199 -9.63 -2.08 -23.40
CA LYS A 199 -10.63 -1.68 -24.41
C LYS A 199 -10.84 -0.15 -24.39
N SER A 200 -11.43 0.43 -25.43
CA SER A 200 -11.83 1.84 -25.38
C SER A 200 -13.01 2.03 -24.42
N VAL A 201 -12.92 2.99 -23.51
CA VAL A 201 -13.96 3.38 -22.55
C VAL A 201 -14.12 4.90 -22.54
N THR A 202 -15.31 5.40 -22.20
CA THR A 202 -15.60 6.84 -22.18
C THR A 202 -15.51 7.39 -20.76
N VAL A 203 -14.60 8.35 -20.56
CA VAL A 203 -14.47 9.13 -19.32
C VAL A 203 -15.57 10.18 -19.29
N LYS A 204 -16.27 10.31 -18.16
CA LYS A 204 -17.45 11.17 -18.02
C LYS A 204 -17.39 12.07 -16.79
N THR A 205 -18.03 13.23 -16.89
CA THR A 205 -18.22 14.12 -15.74
C THR A 205 -19.13 13.47 -14.70
N CYS A 206 -19.16 13.96 -13.45
CA CYS A 206 -20.13 13.51 -12.44
C CYS A 206 -21.59 13.53 -12.94
N ASN A 207 -21.93 14.51 -13.78
CA ASN A 207 -23.26 14.68 -14.39
C ASN A 207 -23.53 13.74 -15.57
N GLY A 208 -22.54 12.96 -16.02
CA GLY A 208 -22.69 11.98 -17.11
C GLY A 208 -22.25 12.46 -18.49
N GLU A 209 -21.80 13.72 -18.63
CA GLU A 209 -21.34 14.28 -19.89
C GLU A 209 -20.04 13.60 -20.33
N SER A 210 -19.89 13.35 -21.63
CA SER A 210 -18.70 12.64 -22.15
C SER A 210 -17.52 13.59 -22.34
N ILE A 211 -16.41 13.32 -21.65
CA ILE A 211 -15.19 14.13 -21.73
C ILE A 211 -14.34 13.72 -22.94
N GLY A 212 -14.18 12.42 -23.13
CA GLY A 212 -13.42 11.77 -24.20
C GLY A 212 -13.35 10.25 -24.00
N SER A 213 -12.88 9.53 -25.01
CA SER A 213 -12.65 8.08 -24.94
C SER A 213 -11.16 7.76 -24.83
N VAL A 214 -10.81 6.82 -23.96
CA VAL A 214 -9.42 6.43 -23.65
C VAL A 214 -9.31 4.91 -23.43
N PRO A 215 -8.11 4.31 -23.40
CA PRO A 215 -7.94 2.91 -23.03
C PRO A 215 -8.32 2.64 -21.57
N GLU A 216 -8.97 1.51 -21.29
CA GLU A 216 -9.45 1.12 -19.96
C GLU A 216 -8.36 1.15 -18.88
N ASN A 217 -7.14 0.69 -19.21
CA ASN A 217 -6.00 0.74 -18.27
C ASN A 217 -5.61 2.17 -17.88
N TYR A 218 -5.83 3.15 -18.75
CA TYR A 218 -5.63 4.56 -18.44
C TYR A 218 -6.81 5.16 -17.68
N ALA A 219 -8.04 4.74 -17.98
CA ALA A 219 -9.22 5.16 -17.22
C ALA A 219 -9.17 4.68 -15.75
N ASP A 220 -8.67 3.45 -15.52
CA ASP A 220 -8.36 2.95 -14.17
C ASP A 220 -7.30 3.81 -13.47
N ALA A 221 -6.25 4.23 -14.19
CA ALA A 221 -5.22 5.11 -13.67
C ALA A 221 -5.74 6.53 -13.36
N LEU A 222 -6.63 7.09 -14.17
CA LEU A 222 -7.30 8.37 -13.90
C LEU A 222 -8.06 8.36 -12.57
N VAL A 223 -8.74 7.25 -12.25
CA VAL A 223 -9.43 7.09 -10.95
C VAL A 223 -8.43 6.94 -9.80
N MET A 224 -7.26 6.33 -10.05
CA MET A 224 -6.24 6.08 -9.03
C MET A 224 -5.41 7.33 -8.68
N GLU A 225 -4.84 7.99 -9.69
CA GLU A 225 -4.03 9.20 -9.52
C GLU A 225 -4.89 10.42 -9.14
N GLY A 226 -6.20 10.36 -9.38
CA GLY A 226 -7.17 11.41 -9.07
C GLY A 226 -7.09 12.64 -10.00
N THR A 227 -6.05 12.76 -10.82
CA THR A 227 -5.83 13.86 -11.76
C THR A 227 -5.17 13.33 -13.04
N GLY A 228 -5.62 13.79 -14.22
CA GLY A 228 -5.01 13.39 -15.49
C GLY A 228 -5.43 14.22 -16.70
N VAL A 229 -5.00 13.77 -17.88
CA VAL A 229 -5.26 14.45 -19.16
C VAL A 229 -6.13 13.60 -20.08
N VAL A 230 -7.25 14.15 -20.56
CA VAL A 230 -8.14 13.50 -21.53
C VAL A 230 -8.21 14.37 -22.79
N GLY A 231 -7.47 13.96 -23.83
CA GLY A 231 -7.26 14.77 -25.02
C GLY A 231 -6.49 16.06 -24.69
N SER A 232 -7.10 17.21 -24.89
CA SER A 232 -6.54 18.52 -24.52
C SER A 232 -6.93 19.00 -23.11
N LYS A 233 -7.89 18.32 -22.46
CA LYS A 233 -8.52 18.73 -21.19
C LYS A 233 -7.77 18.14 -20.01
N ILE A 234 -7.68 18.89 -18.91
CA ILE A 234 -7.30 18.34 -17.60
C ILE A 234 -8.57 17.92 -16.88
N VAL A 235 -8.51 16.77 -16.21
CA VAL A 235 -9.59 16.24 -15.39
C VAL A 235 -9.10 15.97 -13.97
N ASN A 236 -9.97 16.23 -13.00
CA ASN A 236 -9.82 15.81 -11.61
C ASN A 236 -10.95 14.84 -11.25
N LEU A 237 -10.72 13.97 -10.27
CA LEU A 237 -11.75 13.16 -9.64
C LEU A 237 -12.68 14.08 -8.84
N GLY A 238 -13.96 14.06 -9.18
CA GLY A 238 -14.99 14.85 -8.52
C GLY A 238 -15.54 14.19 -7.26
N GLY A 239 -16.41 14.90 -6.54
CA GLY A 239 -16.97 14.46 -5.26
C GLY A 239 -18.04 13.35 -5.34
N CYS A 240 -18.25 12.74 -6.50
CA CYS A 240 -19.34 11.79 -6.75
C CYS A 240 -18.88 10.32 -6.87
N THR A 241 -19.80 9.37 -6.66
CA THR A 241 -19.51 7.93 -6.78
C THR A 241 -19.06 7.55 -8.18
N CYS A 242 -17.87 6.94 -8.31
CA CYS A 242 -17.40 6.46 -9.59
C CYS A 242 -18.02 5.11 -10.00
N SER A 243 -18.80 5.14 -11.09
CA SER A 243 -19.29 3.96 -11.79
C SER A 243 -19.12 4.18 -13.29
N GLY A 244 -18.49 3.22 -13.98
CA GLY A 244 -18.23 3.31 -15.43
C GLY A 244 -17.47 4.57 -15.85
N TYR A 245 -16.48 5.01 -15.06
CA TYR A 245 -15.67 6.22 -15.27
C TYR A 245 -16.48 7.53 -15.31
N LYS A 246 -17.69 7.54 -14.72
CA LYS A 246 -18.51 8.73 -14.47
C LYS A 246 -18.21 9.32 -13.09
N CYS A 247 -17.07 10.00 -12.97
CA CYS A 247 -16.64 10.60 -11.71
C CYS A 247 -15.67 11.77 -11.84
N PHE A 248 -15.60 12.41 -13.00
CA PHE A 248 -14.60 13.47 -13.22
C PHE A 248 -15.22 14.87 -13.24
N GLU A 249 -14.36 15.87 -13.06
CA GLU A 249 -14.66 17.28 -13.22
C GLU A 249 -13.62 17.88 -14.17
N LEU A 250 -14.04 18.85 -14.98
CA LEU A 250 -13.14 19.55 -15.90
C LEU A 250 -12.39 20.65 -15.14
N VAL A 251 -11.08 20.72 -15.36
CA VAL A 251 -10.21 21.74 -14.74
C VAL A 251 -9.86 22.81 -15.78
N ASP A 252 -9.93 24.09 -15.39
CA ASP A 252 -9.39 25.16 -16.23
C ASP A 252 -7.85 25.10 -16.24
N LYS A 253 -7.32 24.63 -17.37
CA LYS A 253 -5.88 24.53 -17.63
C LYS A 253 -5.13 25.86 -17.53
N LYS A 254 -5.81 27.02 -17.58
CA LYS A 254 -5.18 28.34 -17.43
C LYS A 254 -4.87 28.68 -15.98
N SER A 255 -5.79 28.43 -15.05
CA SER A 255 -5.58 28.64 -13.61
C SER A 255 -4.83 27.47 -12.97
N ASP A 256 -5.17 26.25 -13.39
CA ASP A 256 -4.78 25.01 -12.73
C ASP A 256 -4.13 24.01 -13.72
N PRO A 257 -2.99 24.38 -14.34
CA PRO A 257 -2.33 23.61 -15.41
C PRO A 257 -1.80 22.22 -14.99
N TYR A 258 -1.89 21.90 -13.70
CA TYR A 258 -1.43 20.65 -13.09
C TYR A 258 -2.56 19.88 -12.38
N GLY A 259 -3.80 20.37 -12.47
CA GLY A 259 -4.96 19.85 -11.73
C GLY A 259 -5.12 20.50 -10.34
N LEU A 260 -6.09 19.96 -9.60
CA LEU A 260 -6.51 20.43 -8.28
C LEU A 260 -6.16 19.42 -7.19
N THR A 261 -5.99 19.93 -5.97
CA THR A 261 -5.88 19.14 -4.73
C THR A 261 -7.25 18.69 -4.24
N SER A 262 -7.28 17.81 -3.23
CA SER A 262 -8.48 17.43 -2.48
C SER A 262 -9.24 18.60 -1.82
N PHE A 263 -8.67 19.81 -1.83
CA PHE A 263 -9.29 21.01 -1.29
C PHE A 263 -9.64 22.05 -2.37
N GLY A 264 -9.57 21.71 -3.65
CA GLY A 264 -9.86 22.63 -4.77
C GLY A 264 -8.83 23.75 -4.95
N THR A 265 -7.60 23.57 -4.45
CA THR A 265 -6.48 24.49 -4.72
C THR A 265 -5.60 23.95 -5.85
N PRO A 266 -4.83 24.80 -6.58
CA PRO A 266 -3.96 24.32 -7.65
C PRO A 266 -2.87 23.37 -7.14
N LEU A 267 -2.69 22.22 -7.79
CA LEU A 267 -1.52 21.36 -7.61
C LEU A 267 -0.25 22.10 -8.07
N ARG A 268 0.84 21.98 -7.29
CA ARG A 268 2.10 22.70 -7.55
C ARG A 268 3.27 21.72 -7.60
N PRO A 269 3.83 21.45 -8.79
CA PRO A 269 5.00 20.59 -8.96
C PRO A 269 6.11 20.90 -7.98
N TYR A 270 6.54 19.87 -7.24
CA TYR A 270 7.61 19.93 -6.25
C TYR A 270 7.37 20.88 -5.06
N ILE A 271 6.11 21.26 -4.80
CA ILE A 271 5.72 22.06 -3.63
C ILE A 271 4.63 21.35 -2.82
N THR A 272 3.55 20.93 -3.49
CA THR A 272 2.41 20.28 -2.82
C THR A 272 2.79 18.90 -2.30
N ILE A 273 2.38 18.60 -1.07
CA ILE A 273 2.31 17.23 -0.57
C ILE A 273 0.90 16.89 -0.09
N ALA A 274 0.54 15.62 -0.25
CA ALA A 274 -0.61 15.03 0.40
C ALA A 274 -0.25 14.50 1.78
N SER A 275 -1.03 14.85 2.81
CA SER A 275 -0.91 14.30 4.16
C SER A 275 -2.26 14.32 4.86
N ASN A 276 -2.51 13.30 5.68
CA ASN A 276 -3.78 13.11 6.38
C ASN A 276 -3.72 13.46 7.87
N ASP A 277 -2.51 13.56 8.43
CA ASP A 277 -2.24 13.82 9.84
C ASP A 277 -1.40 15.08 10.09
N ILE A 278 -0.87 15.71 9.04
CA ILE A 278 -0.36 17.09 9.08
C ILE A 278 -1.47 18.05 8.62
N LYS A 279 -1.68 19.16 9.34
CA LYS A 279 -2.74 20.12 9.04
C LYS A 279 -2.51 20.83 7.69
N LYS A 280 -3.57 21.01 6.89
CA LYS A 280 -3.57 21.86 5.68
C LYS A 280 -2.94 23.24 5.95
N ASN A 281 -2.27 23.80 4.95
CA ASN A 281 -1.51 25.05 4.95
C ASN A 281 -0.25 25.02 5.84
N THR A 282 0.15 23.87 6.38
CA THR A 282 1.41 23.73 7.10
C THR A 282 2.57 23.72 6.10
N LYS A 283 3.46 24.71 6.18
CA LYS A 283 4.77 24.62 5.54
C LYS A 283 5.65 23.64 6.32
N ILE A 284 6.23 22.67 5.63
CA ILE A 284 7.15 21.69 6.21
C ILE A 284 8.54 21.81 5.58
N TYR A 285 9.54 21.28 6.29
CA TYR A 285 10.92 21.16 5.84
C TYR A 285 11.35 19.70 5.88
N VAL A 286 11.90 19.21 4.77
CA VAL A 286 12.37 17.84 4.56
C VAL A 286 13.85 17.92 4.16
N PRO A 287 14.80 17.71 5.10
CA PRO A 287 16.23 17.90 4.82
C PRO A 287 16.79 16.94 3.75
N SER A 288 16.20 15.75 3.61
CA SER A 288 16.67 14.70 2.69
C SER A 288 16.48 15.04 1.21
N ILE A 289 15.58 15.97 0.87
CA ILE A 289 15.33 16.41 -0.51
C ILE A 289 16.06 17.71 -0.89
N VAL A 290 16.85 18.27 0.03
CA VAL A 290 17.64 19.49 -0.23
C VAL A 290 18.73 19.20 -1.25
N GLY A 291 18.85 20.06 -2.26
CA GLY A 291 19.84 19.94 -3.33
C GLY A 291 19.48 18.93 -4.43
N TRP A 292 18.31 18.28 -4.36
CA TRP A 292 17.81 17.43 -5.44
C TRP A 292 17.65 18.25 -6.72
N LYS A 293 18.13 17.74 -7.86
CA LYS A 293 17.93 18.39 -9.15
C LYS A 293 16.51 18.17 -9.60
N VAL A 294 15.78 19.24 -9.90
CA VAL A 294 14.38 19.14 -10.31
C VAL A 294 14.29 18.69 -11.79
N PRO A 295 13.69 17.54 -12.11
CA PRO A 295 13.46 17.15 -13.50
C PRO A 295 12.63 18.20 -14.27
N GLY A 296 13.05 18.48 -15.51
CA GLY A 296 12.45 19.54 -16.34
C GLY A 296 12.85 20.97 -15.98
N SER A 297 13.76 21.19 -15.02
CA SER A 297 14.13 22.52 -14.52
C SER A 297 15.64 22.65 -14.28
N SER A 298 16.15 23.88 -14.28
CA SER A 298 17.54 24.19 -13.88
C SER A 298 17.70 24.34 -12.36
N LYS A 299 16.59 24.32 -11.61
CA LYS A 299 16.54 24.56 -10.17
C LYS A 299 16.89 23.30 -9.37
N THR A 300 17.42 23.51 -8.17
CA THR A 300 17.54 22.47 -7.14
C THR A 300 16.51 22.69 -6.03
N HIS A 301 15.95 21.61 -5.50
CA HIS A 301 14.96 21.68 -4.44
C HIS A 301 15.57 22.16 -3.11
N ASN A 302 14.86 23.01 -2.39
CA ASN A 302 15.35 23.64 -1.16
C ASN A 302 14.89 22.93 0.14
N GLY A 303 14.20 21.79 0.04
CA GLY A 303 13.64 21.05 1.16
C GLY A 303 12.23 21.49 1.60
N CYS A 304 11.64 22.50 0.98
CA CYS A 304 10.47 23.19 1.54
C CYS A 304 9.19 22.92 0.76
N LEU A 305 8.21 22.39 1.47
CA LEU A 305 6.97 21.84 0.92
C LEU A 305 5.75 22.44 1.65
N LEU A 306 4.58 22.30 1.03
CA LEU A 306 3.30 22.75 1.58
C LEU A 306 2.33 21.58 1.66
N VAL A 307 1.80 21.33 2.87
CA VAL A 307 0.67 20.41 3.05
C VAL A 307 -0.59 21.10 2.54
N ASP A 308 -0.99 20.79 1.31
CA ASP A 308 -2.17 21.37 0.67
C ASP A 308 -3.01 20.32 -0.07
N ASP A 309 -2.83 19.04 0.25
CA ASP A 309 -3.57 17.93 -0.36
C ASP A 309 -3.80 16.80 0.67
N LYS A 310 -4.68 15.86 0.35
CA LYS A 310 -4.96 14.65 1.14
C LYS A 310 -4.87 13.41 0.27
N SER A 311 -4.49 12.30 0.91
CA SER A 311 -4.47 11.00 0.25
C SER A 311 -5.69 10.17 0.66
N TRP A 312 -6.14 9.32 -0.24
CA TRP A 312 -7.13 8.28 0.02
C TRP A 312 -6.48 6.89 0.22
N SER A 313 -5.17 6.77 -0.03
CA SER A 313 -4.43 5.49 -0.01
C SER A 313 -3.71 5.17 1.32
N PHE A 314 -3.53 6.16 2.20
CA PHE A 314 -2.86 6.00 3.50
C PHE A 314 -3.56 6.75 4.65
N LYS A 315 -3.16 6.49 5.90
CA LYS A 315 -3.78 7.09 7.10
C LYS A 315 -3.01 8.26 7.71
N GLY A 316 -1.69 8.15 7.84
CA GLY A 316 -0.84 9.11 8.56
C GLY A 316 0.60 8.58 8.70
N SER A 317 1.49 9.39 9.24
CA SER A 317 2.95 9.21 9.22
C SER A 317 3.49 8.94 7.81
N HIS A 318 2.85 9.56 6.80
CA HIS A 318 3.08 9.36 5.39
C HIS A 318 2.85 10.70 4.68
N ILE A 319 3.77 11.08 3.79
CA ILE A 319 3.57 12.18 2.84
C ILE A 319 3.75 11.71 1.40
N ASP A 320 2.87 12.18 0.51
CA ASP A 320 2.97 11.94 -0.93
C ASP A 320 3.49 13.19 -1.62
N PHE A 321 4.53 13.09 -2.44
CA PHE A 321 5.20 14.23 -3.05
C PHE A 321 4.81 14.40 -4.51
N TYR A 322 4.18 15.54 -4.84
CA TYR A 322 3.71 15.80 -6.20
C TYR A 322 4.88 16.17 -7.14
N VAL A 323 5.23 15.29 -8.08
CA VAL A 323 6.42 15.43 -8.96
C VAL A 323 6.07 15.63 -10.44
N TYR A 324 4.84 16.06 -10.73
CA TYR A 324 4.32 16.40 -12.06
C TYR A 324 4.17 15.23 -13.06
N SER A 325 5.18 14.40 -13.31
CA SER A 325 5.07 13.30 -14.29
C SER A 325 5.72 11.99 -13.83
N MET A 326 5.28 10.87 -14.41
CA MET A 326 5.88 9.56 -14.19
C MET A 326 7.38 9.57 -14.52
N SER A 327 7.78 10.21 -15.63
CA SER A 327 9.20 10.32 -16.03
C SER A 327 10.06 11.09 -15.01
N HIS A 328 9.46 12.04 -14.29
CA HIS A 328 10.11 12.80 -13.24
C HIS A 328 10.25 11.97 -11.95
N TYR A 329 9.21 11.22 -11.60
CA TYR A 329 9.26 10.21 -10.54
C TYR A 329 10.37 9.19 -10.80
N GLU A 330 10.37 8.51 -11.96
CA GLU A 330 11.36 7.46 -12.29
C GLU A 330 12.80 7.99 -12.19
N LYS A 331 13.03 9.23 -12.62
CA LYS A 331 14.34 9.88 -12.48
C LYS A 331 14.72 10.09 -11.01
N LEU A 332 13.87 10.73 -10.21
CA LEU A 332 14.13 11.02 -8.80
C LEU A 332 14.31 9.74 -7.97
N ASP A 333 13.46 8.74 -8.19
CA ASP A 333 13.57 7.42 -7.55
C ASP A 333 14.92 6.78 -7.87
N SER A 334 15.32 6.76 -9.15
CA SER A 334 16.60 6.16 -9.57
C SER A 334 17.84 6.87 -9.00
N GLU A 335 17.79 8.20 -8.85
CA GLU A 335 18.88 9.02 -8.34
C GLU A 335 19.00 8.96 -6.81
N HIS A 336 17.87 8.90 -6.09
CA HIS A 336 17.84 9.11 -4.63
C HIS A 336 17.43 7.89 -3.80
N ARG A 337 16.45 7.09 -4.25
CA ARG A 337 15.90 5.90 -3.54
C ARG A 337 15.68 6.15 -2.03
N ILE A 338 14.73 7.02 -1.70
CA ILE A 338 14.31 7.24 -0.31
C ILE A 338 12.86 6.81 -0.10
N ASP A 339 12.65 5.87 0.82
CA ASP A 339 11.32 5.37 1.16
C ASP A 339 10.71 6.10 2.38
N ASN A 340 11.54 6.81 3.16
CA ASN A 340 11.16 7.48 4.41
C ASN A 340 11.92 8.79 4.62
N VAL A 341 11.29 9.75 5.31
CA VAL A 341 11.87 11.06 5.64
C VAL A 341 11.57 11.54 7.06
N ASP A 342 12.47 12.35 7.60
CA ASP A 342 12.19 13.19 8.78
C ASP A 342 11.57 14.52 8.32
N ILE A 343 10.48 14.91 8.98
CA ILE A 343 9.70 16.11 8.66
C ILE A 343 9.84 17.12 9.80
N TYR A 344 10.13 18.37 9.46
CA TYR A 344 10.33 19.47 10.39
C TYR A 344 9.38 20.64 10.07
N GLN A 345 9.18 21.54 11.04
CA GLN A 345 8.43 22.77 10.81
C GLN A 345 9.12 23.66 9.77
N GLY A 346 8.41 24.06 8.71
CA GLY A 346 8.99 24.86 7.62
C GLY A 346 9.49 26.25 8.03
N GLY A 347 8.82 26.88 9.01
CA GLY A 347 9.21 28.15 9.60
C GLY A 347 9.44 29.25 8.56
N SER A 348 10.65 29.83 8.58
CA SER A 348 11.10 30.87 7.64
C SER A 348 11.31 30.39 6.20
N CYS A 349 11.20 29.09 5.90
CA CYS A 349 11.47 28.64 4.54
C CYS A 349 10.45 29.16 3.51
N LYS A 350 10.97 29.52 2.35
CA LYS A 350 10.27 30.02 1.17
C LYS A 350 9.94 28.87 0.24
N LEU A 351 8.66 28.73 -0.13
CA LEU A 351 8.25 27.88 -1.23
C LEU A 351 8.72 28.53 -2.54
N LEU A 352 9.39 27.77 -3.40
CA LEU A 352 9.89 28.25 -4.70
C LEU A 352 8.97 27.73 -5.80
N ASN A 353 8.69 28.53 -6.84
CA ASN A 353 8.15 27.94 -8.06
C ASN A 353 9.25 27.18 -8.81
N TYR A 354 9.04 25.89 -9.07
CA TYR A 354 10.03 25.01 -9.69
C TYR A 354 9.84 24.82 -11.19
N MET A 355 8.61 24.97 -11.71
CA MET A 355 8.25 24.78 -13.12
C MET A 355 7.68 26.05 -13.76
#